data_AF-A0A2K3KDW9-F1
#
_entry.id   AF-A0A2K3KDW9-F1
#
_cell.length_a   1.000
_cell.length_b   1.000
_cell.length_c   1.000
_cell.angle_alpha   90.00
_cell.angle_beta   90.00
_cell.angle_gamma   90.00
#
_symmetry.space_group_name_H-M   'P 1'
#
loop_
_entity.id
_entity.type
_entity.pdbx_description
1 polymer ?
#
loop_
_entity_poly.entity_id
_entity_poly.type
_entity_poly.pdbx_seq_one_letter_code
_entity_poly.pdbx_strand_id
1 'polypeptide(L)'
;PISDEELVGKILRSLPKRFDIKVTAIEEAHDLSSLNLDELIGSLQTYEIGLNRRNEKKDKNLAFASKSGADEQIESEGEESLAESMAMLGRQFNKLMKKVDQRPKS
;
A
#
# COMPACT_ATOMS: atom_id res chain seq x y z
N PRO A 1 37.93 -13.95 -6.96
CA PRO A 1 37.16 -12.68 -7.04
C PRO A 1 35.76 -12.98 -7.55
N ILE A 2 34.73 -12.42 -6.91
CA ILE A 2 33.34 -12.56 -7.37
C ILE A 2 33.14 -11.54 -8.49
N SER A 3 32.50 -11.93 -9.60
CA SER A 3 32.18 -10.99 -10.68
C SER A 3 30.94 -10.16 -10.34
N ASP A 4 30.80 -8.99 -10.97
CA ASP A 4 29.62 -8.15 -10.80
C ASP A 4 28.35 -8.87 -11.24
N GLU A 5 28.41 -9.68 -12.31
CA GLU A 5 27.31 -10.55 -12.76
C GLU A 5 26.88 -11.54 -11.65
N GLU A 6 27.84 -12.23 -11.01
CA GLU A 6 27.52 -13.14 -9.90
C GLU A 6 26.89 -12.42 -8.73
N LEU A 7 27.33 -11.19 -8.45
CA LEU A 7 26.82 -10.37 -7.36
C LEU A 7 25.41 -9.86 -7.66
N VAL A 8 25.16 -9.37 -8.87
CA VAL A 8 23.84 -8.97 -9.37
C VAL A 8 22.85 -10.13 -9.23
N GLY A 9 23.22 -11.33 -9.71
CA GLY A 9 22.38 -12.51 -9.61
C GLY A 9 22.13 -12.97 -8.17
N LYS A 10 23.09 -12.77 -7.25
CA LYS A 10 22.88 -13.05 -5.82
C LYS A 10 21.94 -12.04 -5.17
N ILE A 11 22.08 -10.76 -5.48
CA ILE A 11 21.22 -9.70 -4.96
C ILE A 11 19.78 -9.95 -5.39
N LEU A 12 19.53 -10.14 -6.69
CA LEU A 12 18.17 -10.35 -7.21
C LEU A 12 17.49 -11.55 -6.57
N ARG A 13 18.20 -12.69 -6.41
CA ARG A 13 17.68 -13.89 -5.73
C ARG A 13 17.43 -13.72 -4.23
N SER A 14 18.08 -12.74 -3.59
CA SER A 14 17.94 -12.48 -2.15
C SER A 14 16.80 -11.52 -1.81
N LEU A 15 16.19 -10.87 -2.82
CA LEU A 15 15.15 -9.87 -2.59
C LEU A 15 13.85 -10.49 -2.05
N PRO A 16 13.11 -9.77 -1.19
CA PRO A 16 11.78 -10.22 -0.74
C PRO A 16 10.77 -10.26 -1.89
N LYS A 17 9.76 -11.15 -1.80
CA LYS A 17 8.69 -11.34 -2.82
C LYS A 17 8.00 -10.05 -3.32
N ARG A 18 7.95 -9.01 -2.49
CA ARG A 18 7.40 -7.70 -2.88
C ARG A 18 8.15 -7.03 -4.04
N PHE A 19 9.35 -7.52 -4.38
CA PHE A 19 10.16 -7.07 -5.51
C PHE A 19 9.99 -7.96 -6.75
N ASP A 20 9.25 -9.07 -6.72
CA ASP A 20 9.17 -10.05 -7.82
C ASP A 20 8.85 -9.37 -9.16
N ILE A 21 7.87 -8.46 -9.17
CA ILE A 21 7.49 -7.69 -10.38
C ILE A 21 8.68 -6.87 -10.92
N LYS A 22 9.48 -6.27 -10.03
CA LYS A 22 10.65 -5.49 -10.41
C LYS A 22 11.79 -6.38 -10.89
N VAL A 23 11.99 -7.56 -10.28
CA VAL A 23 12.99 -8.54 -10.71
C VAL A 23 12.68 -9.04 -12.11
N THR A 24 11.44 -9.48 -12.36
CA THR A 24 11.00 -9.92 -13.70
C THR A 24 11.22 -8.84 -14.76
N ALA A 25 10.85 -7.59 -14.45
CA ALA A 25 11.07 -6.48 -15.39
C ALA A 25 12.56 -6.21 -15.68
N ILE A 26 13.45 -6.43 -14.70
CA ILE A 26 14.90 -6.29 -14.91
C ILE A 26 15.41 -7.43 -15.80
N GLU A 27 15.02 -8.67 -15.52
CA GLU A 27 15.40 -9.86 -16.29
C GLU A 27 14.90 -9.81 -17.74
N GLU A 28 13.74 -9.20 -17.99
CA GLU A 28 13.20 -9.01 -19.34
C GLU A 28 13.86 -7.86 -20.10
N ALA A 29 14.23 -6.77 -19.42
CA ALA A 29 14.73 -5.55 -20.05
C ALA A 29 16.24 -5.58 -20.32
N HIS A 30 17.02 -6.31 -19.50
CA HIS A 30 18.47 -6.27 -19.54
C HIS A 30 19.10 -7.66 -19.42
N ASP A 31 20.21 -7.85 -20.12
CA ASP A 31 21.11 -8.97 -19.84
C ASP A 31 21.87 -8.68 -18.52
N LEU A 32 21.70 -9.55 -17.53
CA LEU A 32 22.28 -9.42 -16.19
C LEU A 32 23.81 -9.34 -16.20
N SER A 33 24.45 -9.87 -17.25
CA SER A 33 25.91 -9.83 -17.45
C SER A 33 26.45 -8.43 -17.80
N SER A 34 25.57 -7.55 -18.29
CA SER A 34 25.91 -6.17 -18.69
C SER A 34 25.46 -5.11 -17.69
N LEU A 35 24.69 -5.50 -16.67
CA LEU A 35 24.07 -4.57 -15.73
C LEU A 35 25.11 -4.07 -14.71
N ASN A 36 25.25 -2.75 -14.62
CA ASN A 36 26.11 -2.14 -13.62
C ASN A 36 25.53 -2.31 -12.21
N LEU A 37 26.36 -2.72 -11.26
CA LEU A 37 25.93 -2.98 -9.88
C LEU A 37 25.37 -1.74 -9.17
N ASP A 38 26.01 -0.58 -9.34
CA ASP A 38 25.58 0.67 -8.70
C ASP A 38 24.22 1.12 -9.27
N GLU A 39 24.03 0.93 -10.58
CA GLU A 39 22.75 1.22 -11.24
C GLU A 39 21.63 0.30 -10.72
N LEU A 40 21.91 -0.99 -10.55
CA LEU A 40 20.97 -1.93 -9.95
C LEU A 40 20.57 -1.49 -8.55
N ILE A 41 21.54 -1.16 -7.69
CA ILE A 41 21.29 -0.73 -6.31
C ILE A 41 20.43 0.55 -6.29
N GLY A 42 20.75 1.54 -7.12
CA GLY A 42 19.97 2.78 -7.22
C GLY A 42 18.54 2.55 -7.69
N SER A 43 18.35 1.65 -8.66
CA SER A 43 17.02 1.24 -9.16
C SER A 43 16.18 0.57 -8.07
N LEU A 44 16.78 -0.33 -7.28
CA LEU A 44 16.12 -1.03 -6.18
C LEU A 44 15.73 -0.07 -5.04
N GLN A 45 16.63 0.84 -4.65
CA GLN A 45 16.33 1.87 -3.63
C GLN A 45 15.18 2.78 -4.04
N THR A 46 15.18 3.22 -5.31
CA THR A 46 14.10 4.05 -5.84
C THR A 46 12.76 3.30 -5.84
N TYR A 47 12.78 2.02 -6.20
CA TYR A 47 11.59 1.18 -6.16
C TYR A 47 11.04 0.99 -4.74
N GLU A 48 11.91 0.77 -3.76
CA GLU A 48 11.53 0.63 -2.35
C GLU A 48 10.86 1.90 -1.79
N ILE A 49 11.44 3.07 -2.06
CA ILE A 49 10.86 4.36 -1.67
C ILE A 49 9.46 4.54 -2.30
N GLY A 50 9.32 4.15 -3.56
CA GLY A 50 8.02 4.18 -4.26
C GLY A 50 7.00 3.20 -3.67
N LEU A 51 7.43 2.01 -3.24
CA LEU A 51 6.58 1.00 -2.61
C LEU A 51 6.06 1.50 -1.25
N ASN A 52 6.93 2.08 -0.42
CA ASN A 52 6.55 2.60 0.89
C ASN A 52 5.51 3.71 0.78
N ARG A 53 5.72 4.65 -0.16
CA ARG A 53 4.76 5.73 -0.46
C ARG A 53 3.39 5.22 -0.92
N ARG A 54 3.33 4.07 -1.62
CA ARG A 54 2.06 3.48 -2.06
C ARG A 54 1.35 2.78 -0.92
N ASN A 55 2.07 2.10 -0.04
CA ASN A 55 1.49 1.47 1.15
C ASN A 55 0.92 2.52 2.11
N GLU A 56 1.67 3.59 2.41
CA GLU A 56 1.19 4.70 3.26
C GLU A 56 -0.05 5.43 2.69
N LYS A 57 -0.24 5.39 1.36
CA LYS A 57 -1.41 5.96 0.69
C LYS A 57 -2.59 5.00 0.63
N LYS A 58 -2.36 3.68 0.62
CA LYS A 58 -3.45 2.69 0.71
C LYS A 58 -4.17 2.79 2.06
N ASP A 59 -3.45 3.12 3.13
CA ASP A 59 -4.02 3.35 4.46
C ASP A 59 -4.84 4.66 4.55
N LYS A 60 -4.68 5.58 3.58
CA LYS A 60 -5.32 6.91 3.60
C LYS A 60 -6.31 7.15 2.46
N ASN A 61 -6.28 6.36 1.38
CA ASN A 61 -7.15 6.49 0.21
C ASN A 61 -7.96 5.22 -0.02
N LEU A 62 -8.93 4.93 0.85
CA LEU A 62 -10.07 4.09 0.49
C LEU A 62 -11.25 5.00 0.08
N ALA A 63 -11.09 5.70 -1.06
CA ALA A 63 -12.18 6.43 -1.70
C ALA A 63 -11.95 6.57 -3.21
N PHE A 64 -12.06 5.46 -3.94
CA PHE A 64 -12.44 5.52 -5.35
C PHE A 64 -13.24 4.26 -5.72
N ALA A 65 -14.53 4.28 -5.37
CA ALA A 65 -15.46 3.24 -5.80
C ALA A 65 -15.83 3.47 -7.28
N SER A 66 -15.07 2.88 -8.19
CA SER A 66 -15.57 2.56 -9.53
C SER A 66 -16.05 1.12 -9.51
N LYS A 67 -17.35 0.93 -9.75
CA LYS A 67 -18.00 -0.38 -9.75
C LYS A 67 -17.63 -1.11 -11.04
N SER A 68 -16.55 -1.88 -11.03
CA SER A 68 -16.30 -2.92 -12.02
C SER A 68 -15.61 -4.08 -11.32
N GLY A 69 -16.32 -5.21 -11.24
CA GLY A 69 -15.98 -6.34 -10.40
C GLY A 69 -14.65 -7.02 -10.75
N ALA A 70 -13.96 -7.47 -9.72
CA ALA A 70 -13.24 -8.74 -9.60
C ALA A 70 -12.37 -8.65 -8.34
N ASP A 71 -12.75 -9.47 -7.36
CA ASP A 71 -11.87 -10.26 -6.49
C ASP A 71 -10.57 -9.64 -5.95
N GLU A 72 -10.52 -9.42 -4.64
CA GLU A 72 -9.48 -9.98 -3.76
C GLU A 72 -9.88 -9.70 -2.30
N GLN A 73 -10.18 -10.78 -1.57
CA GLN A 73 -10.41 -10.78 -0.13
C GLN A 73 -9.10 -10.44 0.58
N ILE A 74 -9.08 -9.31 1.30
CA ILE A 74 -8.10 -9.06 2.36
C ILE A 74 -8.89 -9.10 3.66
N GLU A 75 -8.83 -10.25 4.33
CA GLU A 75 -9.17 -10.38 5.74
C GLU A 75 -8.18 -9.52 6.54
N SER A 76 -8.68 -8.43 7.13
CA SER A 76 -7.97 -7.69 8.17
C SER A 76 -8.85 -7.74 9.42
N GLU A 77 -8.54 -8.71 10.27
CA GLU A 77 -9.04 -8.74 11.64
C GLU A 77 -8.46 -7.57 12.43
N GLY A 78 -9.35 -6.76 13.01
CA GLY A 78 -8.98 -5.74 13.99
C GLY A 78 -8.81 -4.35 13.41
N GLU A 79 -9.93 -3.66 13.17
CA GLU A 79 -10.09 -2.22 13.37
C GLU A 79 -11.59 -1.93 13.23
N GLU A 80 -12.21 -1.29 14.24
CA GLU A 80 -13.63 -0.95 14.23
C GLU A 80 -14.00 -0.33 12.87
N SER A 81 -14.90 -0.99 12.14
CA SER A 81 -15.23 -0.62 10.76
C SER A 81 -15.56 0.87 10.69
N LEU A 82 -15.12 1.58 9.64
CA LEU A 82 -15.50 2.99 9.40
C LEU A 82 -17.01 3.23 9.55
N ALA A 83 -17.83 2.24 9.14
CA ALA A 83 -19.27 2.27 9.30
C ALA A 83 -19.71 2.32 10.77
N GLU A 84 -19.00 1.65 11.67
CA GLU A 84 -19.22 1.67 13.12
C GLU A 84 -18.87 3.03 13.72
N SER A 85 -17.74 3.63 13.34
CA SER A 85 -17.39 5.00 13.77
C SER A 85 -18.39 6.04 13.26
N MET A 86 -18.86 5.91 12.01
CA MET A 86 -19.91 6.76 11.45
C MET A 86 -21.24 6.59 12.19
N ALA A 87 -21.59 5.35 12.54
CA ALA A 87 -22.80 5.06 13.32
C ALA A 87 -22.73 5.66 14.73
N MET A 88 -21.57 5.57 15.41
CA MET A 88 -21.37 6.20 16.72
C MET A 88 -21.52 7.72 16.64
N LEU A 89 -20.92 8.38 15.64
CA LEU A 89 -21.06 9.82 15.45
C LEU A 89 -22.51 10.23 15.19
N GLY A 90 -23.23 9.48 14.34
CA GLY A 90 -24.66 9.70 14.07
C GLY A 90 -25.54 9.54 15.32
N ARG A 91 -25.21 8.60 16.22
CA ARG A 91 -25.90 8.44 17.51
C ARG A 91 -25.68 9.63 18.44
N GLN A 92 -24.46 10.15 18.53
CA GLN A 92 -24.14 11.32 19.36
C GLN A 92 -24.82 12.59 18.85
N PHE A 93 -24.84 12.79 17.53
CA PHE A 93 -25.54 13.90 16.88
C PHE A 93 -27.05 13.86 17.16
N ASN A 94 -27.69 12.70 16.99
CA ASN A 94 -29.12 12.53 17.29
C ASN A 94 -29.44 12.77 18.78
N LYS A 95 -28.52 12.40 19.68
CA LYS A 95 -28.67 12.66 21.12
C LYS A 95 -28.62 14.14 21.46
N LEU A 96 -27.80 14.92 20.74
CA LEU A 96 -27.73 16.37 20.88
C LEU A 96 -28.99 17.06 20.34
N MET A 97 -29.47 16.65 19.16
CA MET A 97 -30.68 17.21 18.56
C MET A 97 -31.91 17.04 19.45
N LYS A 98 -32.08 15.84 20.05
CA LYS A 98 -33.17 15.59 21.00
C LYS A 98 -33.10 16.48 22.26
N LYS A 99 -31.91 16.87 22.71
CA LYS A 99 -31.74 17.80 23.84
C LYS A 99 -32.00 19.26 23.46
N VAL A 100 -31.78 19.63 22.19
CA VAL A 100 -32.06 20.99 21.69
C VAL A 100 -33.57 21.20 21.57
N ASP A 101 -34.31 20.21 21.09
CA ASP A 101 -35.78 20.27 20.93
C ASP A 101 -36.54 20.29 22.26
N GLN A 102 -35.90 19.86 23.35
CA GLN A 102 -36.49 19.85 24.70
C GLN A 102 -36.31 21.17 25.46
N ARG A 103 -35.66 22.19 24.87
CA ARG A 103 -35.61 23.52 25.49
C ARG A 103 -36.92 24.26 25.21
N PRO A 104 -37.73 24.60 26.22
CA PRO A 104 -38.96 25.34 25.99
C PRO A 104 -38.63 26.70 25.35
N LYS A 105 -39.33 27.03 24.26
CA LYS A 105 -39.35 28.40 23.75
C LYS A 105 -40.00 29.26 24.82
N SER A 106 -39.26 30.26 25.30
CA SER A 106 -39.73 31.24 26.27
C SER A 106 -40.87 32.09 25.70
#